data_AF-N1V0Q1-F1
#
_entry.id   AF-N1V0Q1-F1
#
_cell.length_a   1.000
_cell.length_b   1.000
_cell.length_c   1.000
_cell.angle_alpha   90.00
_cell.angle_beta   90.00
_cell.angle_gamma   90.00
#
_symmetry.space_group_name_H-M   'P 1'
#
loop_
_entity.id
_entity.type
_entity.pdbx_description
1 polymer ?
#
loop_
_entity_poly.entity_id
_entity_poly.type
_entity_poly.pdbx_seq_one_letter_code
_entity_poly.pdbx_strand_id
1 'polypeptide(L)'
;MVGLPDPRDPVARMERDALIVALQQPGLLDGEQWQRFTEVTFRAPAHAMVHEAIRAAGFAGATPSQWVESVRQEVPQELRSLVSELAVTPLPAHNDDAVRLYCRGILNRLFDVQITQQKAEKMGQLQRTDPAADPEAFQRLNRELMELEMQRRALRTE
;
A
#
# COMPACT_ATOMS: atom_id res chain seq x y z
N MET A 1 -6.99 -23.02 -0.11
CA MET A 1 -7.00 -22.36 -1.44
C MET A 1 -7.28 -20.89 -1.18
N VAL A 2 -6.33 -20.00 -1.47
CA VAL A 2 -6.54 -18.56 -1.31
C VAL A 2 -7.48 -18.11 -2.43
N GLY A 3 -8.64 -17.58 -2.08
CA GLY A 3 -9.61 -17.07 -3.05
C GLY A 3 -9.10 -15.78 -3.69
N LEU A 4 -9.28 -15.64 -5.01
CA LEU A 4 -9.03 -14.37 -5.68
C LEU A 4 -10.09 -13.32 -5.25
N PRO A 5 -9.70 -12.06 -5.04
CA PRO A 5 -10.63 -11.00 -4.69
C PRO A 5 -11.73 -10.80 -5.75
N ASP A 6 -12.91 -10.36 -5.32
CA ASP A 6 -14.00 -9.99 -6.24
C ASP A 6 -13.61 -8.72 -7.02
N PRO A 7 -13.54 -8.75 -8.37
CA PRO A 7 -13.22 -7.58 -9.18
C PRO A 7 -14.25 -6.45 -9.06
N ARG A 8 -15.46 -6.72 -8.55
CA ARG A 8 -16.50 -5.71 -8.32
C ARG A 8 -16.32 -4.96 -7.00
N ASP A 9 -15.50 -5.46 -6.08
CA ASP A 9 -15.19 -4.74 -4.83
C ASP A 9 -14.26 -3.54 -5.13
N PRO A 10 -14.71 -2.29 -4.88
CA PRO A 10 -13.88 -1.10 -5.11
C PRO A 10 -12.56 -1.11 -4.32
N VAL A 11 -12.55 -1.75 -3.16
CA VAL A 11 -11.35 -1.88 -2.32
C VAL A 11 -10.36 -2.81 -3.01
N ALA A 12 -10.80 -3.99 -3.38
CA ALA A 12 -9.96 -4.97 -4.05
C ALA A 12 -9.38 -4.40 -5.35
N ARG A 13 -10.15 -3.60 -6.10
CA ARG A 13 -9.63 -2.88 -7.27
C ARG A 13 -8.53 -1.89 -6.91
N MET A 14 -8.72 -1.06 -5.88
CA MET A 14 -7.69 -0.11 -5.43
C MET A 14 -6.41 -0.83 -4.98
N GLU A 15 -6.54 -1.92 -4.23
CA GLU A 15 -5.41 -2.76 -3.82
C GLU A 15 -4.69 -3.35 -5.04
N ARG A 16 -5.45 -3.89 -5.99
CA ARG A 16 -4.90 -4.42 -7.23
C ARG A 16 -4.11 -3.35 -7.99
N ASP A 17 -4.69 -2.18 -8.18
CA ASP A 17 -4.05 -1.07 -8.89
C ASP A 17 -2.76 -0.63 -8.18
N ALA A 18 -2.75 -0.60 -6.85
CA ALA A 18 -1.55 -0.29 -6.07
C ALA A 18 -0.42 -1.33 -6.26
N LEU A 19 -0.75 -2.62 -6.29
CA LEU A 19 0.22 -3.68 -6.57
C LEU A 19 0.76 -3.58 -8.01
N ILE A 20 -0.10 -3.25 -8.98
CA ILE A 20 0.31 -3.00 -10.36
C ILE A 20 1.34 -1.86 -10.41
N VAL A 21 1.07 -0.75 -9.74
CA VAL A 21 2.00 0.39 -9.67
C VAL A 21 3.34 -0.02 -9.05
N ALA A 22 3.32 -0.72 -7.91
CA ALA A 22 4.55 -1.15 -7.23
C ALA A 22 5.37 -2.16 -8.06
N LEU A 23 4.72 -3.03 -8.82
CA LEU A 23 5.39 -4.01 -9.68
C LEU A 23 5.94 -3.39 -10.96
N GLN A 24 5.17 -2.53 -11.62
CA GLN A 24 5.53 -1.99 -12.94
C GLN A 24 6.38 -0.74 -12.86
N GLN A 25 6.18 0.08 -11.83
CA GLN A 25 6.81 1.40 -11.69
C GLN A 25 7.50 1.56 -10.32
N PRO A 26 8.34 0.61 -9.87
CA PRO A 26 8.96 0.66 -8.55
C PRO A 26 9.85 1.89 -8.34
N GLY A 27 10.44 2.43 -9.42
CA GLY A 27 11.27 3.63 -9.38
C GLY A 27 10.51 4.95 -9.29
N LEU A 28 9.18 4.94 -9.37
CA LEU A 28 8.36 6.13 -9.11
C LEU A 28 8.12 6.38 -7.62
N LEU A 29 8.30 5.35 -6.78
CA LEU A 29 8.17 5.47 -5.34
C LEU A 29 9.52 5.91 -4.77
N ASP A 30 9.53 7.03 -4.07
CA ASP A 30 10.67 7.40 -3.23
C ASP A 30 10.72 6.54 -1.95
N GLY A 31 11.77 6.74 -1.13
CA GLY A 31 11.96 5.96 0.10
C GLY A 31 10.81 6.11 1.11
N GLU A 32 10.20 7.29 1.20
CA GLU A 32 9.08 7.53 2.12
C GLU A 32 7.80 6.86 1.60
N GLN A 33 7.55 6.96 0.30
CA GLN A 33 6.42 6.28 -0.35
C GLN A 33 6.55 4.77 -0.26
N TRP A 34 7.76 4.22 -0.41
CA TRP A 34 8.03 2.80 -0.17
C TRP A 34 7.76 2.40 1.27
N GLN A 35 8.24 3.18 2.24
CA GLN A 35 7.97 2.92 3.65
C GLN A 35 6.47 2.88 3.93
N ARG A 36 5.72 3.92 3.50
CA ARG A 36 4.27 3.98 3.64
C ARG A 36 3.58 2.80 2.95
N PHE A 37 4.01 2.45 1.73
CA PHE A 37 3.47 1.31 1.00
C PHE A 37 3.66 0.01 1.76
N THR A 38 4.84 -0.24 2.34
CA THR A 38 5.10 -1.46 3.13
C THR A 38 4.30 -1.55 4.43
N GLU A 39 3.80 -0.43 4.95
CA GLU A 39 2.94 -0.36 6.14
C GLU A 39 1.43 -0.51 5.82
N VAL A 40 1.05 -0.53 4.54
CA VAL A 40 -0.36 -0.72 4.13
C VAL A 40 -0.84 -2.11 4.50
N THR A 41 -2.03 -2.19 5.08
CA THR A 41 -2.71 -3.46 5.34
C THR A 41 -3.68 -3.78 4.21
N PHE A 42 -3.35 -4.80 3.42
CA PHE A 42 -4.22 -5.30 2.35
C PHE A 42 -5.29 -6.24 2.92
N ARG A 43 -6.55 -6.03 2.52
CA ARG A 43 -7.70 -6.82 2.97
C ARG A 43 -7.90 -8.10 2.18
N ALA A 44 -7.66 -8.07 0.87
CA ALA A 44 -7.78 -9.29 0.08
C ALA A 44 -6.58 -10.21 0.36
N PRO A 45 -6.79 -11.47 0.81
CA PRO A 45 -5.69 -12.34 1.20
C PRO A 45 -4.63 -12.56 0.10
N ALA A 46 -5.06 -12.72 -1.15
CA ALA A 46 -4.14 -12.86 -2.29
C ALA A 46 -3.27 -11.59 -2.48
N HIS A 47 -3.86 -10.40 -2.35
CA HIS A 47 -3.12 -9.14 -2.48
C HIS A 47 -2.16 -8.93 -1.31
N ALA A 48 -2.56 -9.29 -0.08
CA ALA A 48 -1.68 -9.23 1.09
C ALA A 48 -0.44 -10.12 0.93
N MET A 49 -0.60 -11.31 0.34
CA MET A 49 0.54 -12.19 0.05
C MET A 49 1.47 -11.61 -1.03
N VAL A 50 0.93 -10.97 -2.06
CA VAL A 50 1.75 -10.29 -3.08
C VAL A 50 2.46 -9.07 -2.48
N HIS A 51 1.78 -8.31 -1.62
CA HIS A 51 2.36 -7.17 -0.90
C HIS A 51 3.53 -7.59 0.00
N GLU A 52 3.36 -8.68 0.74
CA GLU A 52 4.43 -9.25 1.57
C GLU A 52 5.61 -9.73 0.71
N ALA A 53 5.35 -10.35 -0.43
CA ALA A 53 6.38 -10.74 -1.39
C ALA A 53 7.13 -9.53 -1.98
N ILE A 54 6.44 -8.42 -2.26
CA ILE A 54 7.07 -7.15 -2.66
C ILE A 54 8.01 -6.65 -1.55
N ARG A 55 7.56 -6.70 -0.30
CA ARG A 55 8.36 -6.30 0.87
C ARG A 55 9.60 -7.17 1.05
N ALA A 56 9.46 -8.49 0.85
CA ALA A 56 10.54 -9.46 0.98
C ALA A 56 11.58 -9.34 -0.15
N ALA A 57 11.13 -9.14 -1.39
CA ALA A 57 11.99 -9.08 -2.56
C ALA A 57 12.98 -7.91 -2.51
N GLY A 58 12.55 -6.75 -1.98
CA GLY A 58 13.38 -5.55 -1.82
C GLY A 58 13.86 -4.95 -3.15
N PHE A 59 13.49 -3.70 -3.45
CA PHE A 59 13.91 -3.06 -4.71
C PHE A 59 15.31 -2.44 -4.61
N ALA A 60 16.36 -3.25 -4.75
CA ALA A 60 17.76 -2.77 -4.73
C ALA A 60 18.44 -2.94 -6.10
N GLY A 61 18.30 -1.93 -6.97
CA GLY A 61 19.06 -1.82 -8.23
C GLY A 61 18.74 -2.88 -9.29
N ALA A 62 17.65 -3.64 -9.11
CA ALA A 62 17.20 -4.66 -10.05
C ALA A 62 16.65 -4.04 -11.35
N THR A 63 16.84 -4.72 -12.48
CA THR A 63 16.08 -4.40 -13.69
C THR A 63 14.59 -4.72 -13.49
N PRO A 64 13.66 -4.16 -14.29
CA PRO A 64 12.24 -4.46 -14.15
C PRO A 64 11.90 -5.96 -14.22
N SER A 65 12.60 -6.74 -15.07
CA SER A 65 12.37 -8.18 -15.18
C SER A 65 12.91 -8.95 -13.98
N GLN A 66 14.08 -8.59 -13.47
CA GLN A 66 14.64 -9.17 -12.25
C GLN A 66 13.75 -8.87 -11.05
N TRP A 67 13.25 -7.63 -10.96
CA TRP A 67 12.33 -7.21 -9.91
C TRP A 67 11.07 -8.08 -9.86
N VAL A 68 10.36 -8.20 -10.98
CA VAL A 68 9.14 -9.01 -11.06
C VAL A 68 9.41 -10.47 -10.75
N GLU A 69 10.54 -11.01 -11.23
CA GLU A 69 10.92 -12.39 -10.94
C GLU A 69 11.22 -12.61 -9.45
N SER A 70 11.92 -11.70 -8.79
CA SER A 70 12.16 -11.77 -7.35
C SER A 70 10.85 -11.81 -6.57
N VAL A 71 9.90 -10.90 -6.87
CA VAL A 71 8.57 -10.91 -6.22
C VAL A 71 7.82 -12.21 -6.50
N ARG A 72 7.90 -12.74 -7.73
CA ARG A 72 7.25 -13.99 -8.11
C ARG A 72 7.82 -15.21 -7.38
N GLN A 73 9.08 -15.17 -6.98
CA GLN A 73 9.72 -16.24 -6.21
C GLN A 73 9.29 -16.26 -4.73
N GLU A 74 8.93 -15.10 -4.19
CA GLU A 74 8.48 -14.94 -2.79
C GLU A 74 7.01 -15.32 -2.56
N VAL A 75 6.19 -15.43 -3.62
CA VAL A 75 4.80 -15.90 -3.50
C VAL A 75 4.68 -17.43 -3.68
N PRO A 76 3.64 -18.07 -3.09
CA PRO A 76 3.29 -19.46 -3.40
C PRO A 76 3.06 -19.68 -4.90
N GLN A 77 3.27 -20.92 -5.34
CA GLN A 77 3.20 -21.29 -6.76
C GLN A 77 1.87 -20.88 -7.41
N GLU A 78 0.76 -20.99 -6.68
CA GLU A 78 -0.59 -20.69 -7.14
C GLU A 78 -0.82 -19.19 -7.39
N LEU A 79 -0.01 -18.31 -6.79
CA LEU A 79 -0.10 -16.85 -6.96
C LEU A 79 0.91 -16.30 -7.97
N ARG A 80 1.81 -17.13 -8.50
CA ARG A 80 2.81 -16.68 -9.48
C ARG A 80 2.19 -16.11 -10.74
N SER A 81 1.09 -16.70 -11.21
CA SER A 81 0.35 -16.19 -12.37
C SER A 81 -0.28 -14.82 -12.09
N LEU A 82 -0.75 -14.58 -10.86
CA LEU A 82 -1.28 -13.28 -10.44
C LEU A 82 -0.18 -12.21 -10.50
N VAL A 83 1.01 -12.49 -9.96
CA VAL A 83 2.14 -11.53 -10.03
C VAL A 83 2.48 -11.19 -11.49
N SER A 84 2.57 -12.21 -12.35
CA SER A 84 2.83 -12.00 -13.78
C SER A 84 1.73 -11.19 -14.46
N GLU A 85 0.46 -11.44 -14.15
CA GLU A 85 -0.69 -10.69 -14.67
C GLU A 85 -0.64 -9.21 -14.23
N LEU A 86 -0.38 -8.95 -12.95
CA LEU A 86 -0.27 -7.59 -12.42
C LEU A 86 0.89 -6.83 -13.07
N ALA A 87 2.03 -7.49 -13.27
CA ALA A 87 3.22 -6.89 -13.87
C ALA A 87 3.07 -6.50 -15.35
N VAL A 88 2.05 -7.01 -16.06
CA VAL A 88 1.80 -6.67 -17.47
C VAL A 88 0.43 -6.03 -17.72
N THR A 89 -0.36 -5.82 -16.66
CA THR A 89 -1.69 -5.19 -16.79
C THR A 89 -1.54 -3.78 -17.37
N PRO A 90 -2.20 -3.44 -18.49
CA PRO A 90 -2.08 -2.12 -19.09
C PRO A 90 -2.51 -1.00 -18.14
N LEU A 91 -1.69 0.03 -17.99
CA LEU A 91 -2.05 1.25 -17.29
C LEU A 91 -2.94 2.13 -18.19
N PRO A 92 -4.01 2.75 -17.67
CA PRO A 92 -4.88 3.63 -18.43
C PRO A 92 -4.24 5.02 -18.64
N ALA A 93 -3.09 5.04 -19.29
CA ALA A 93 -2.30 6.24 -19.58
C ALA A 93 -1.63 6.11 -20.95
N HIS A 94 -1.46 7.23 -21.65
CA HIS A 94 -1.04 7.26 -23.06
C HIS A 94 0.37 7.86 -23.27
N ASN A 95 1.03 8.31 -22.21
CA ASN A 95 2.41 8.80 -22.22
C ASN A 95 3.00 8.75 -20.80
N ASP A 96 4.30 8.98 -20.68
CA ASP A 96 5.03 8.86 -19.41
C ASP A 96 4.54 9.84 -18.32
N ASP A 97 4.14 11.06 -18.69
CA ASP A 97 3.59 12.03 -17.74
C ASP A 97 2.25 11.57 -17.18
N ALA A 98 1.37 11.04 -18.05
CA ALA A 98 0.09 10.48 -17.65
C ALA A 98 0.28 9.23 -16.78
N VAL A 99 1.29 8.39 -17.07
CA VAL A 99 1.64 7.24 -16.22
C VAL A 99 2.06 7.71 -14.83
N ARG A 100 2.94 8.71 -14.73
CA ARG A 100 3.37 9.29 -13.46
C ARG A 100 2.19 9.82 -12.65
N LEU A 101 1.32 10.62 -13.26
CA LEU A 101 0.14 11.19 -12.61
C LEU A 101 -0.84 10.10 -12.16
N TYR A 102 -1.07 9.09 -13.01
CA TYR A 102 -1.94 7.96 -12.67
C TYR A 102 -1.41 7.18 -11.47
N CYS A 103 -0.13 6.78 -11.50
CA CYS A 103 0.51 6.02 -10.42
C CYS A 103 0.44 6.78 -9.09
N ARG A 104 0.78 8.08 -9.11
CA ARG A 104 0.69 8.95 -7.93
C ARG A 104 -0.74 9.03 -7.39
N GLY A 105 -1.73 9.18 -8.28
CA GLY A 105 -3.14 9.22 -7.89
C GLY A 105 -3.62 7.93 -7.19
N ILE A 106 -3.16 6.77 -7.67
CA ILE A 106 -3.45 5.47 -7.05
C ILE A 106 -2.83 5.36 -5.65
N LEU A 107 -1.54 5.67 -5.52
CA LEU A 107 -0.83 5.59 -4.25
C LEU A 107 -1.38 6.59 -3.21
N ASN A 108 -1.66 7.83 -3.61
CA ASN A 108 -2.24 8.83 -2.71
C ASN A 108 -3.62 8.39 -2.20
N ARG A 109 -4.45 7.79 -3.06
CA ARG A 109 -5.74 7.23 -2.64
C ARG A 109 -5.57 6.07 -1.66
N LEU A 110 -4.65 5.15 -1.93
CA LEU A 110 -4.34 4.04 -1.04
C LEU A 110 -3.92 4.54 0.35
N PHE A 111 -3.00 5.50 0.39
CA PHE A 111 -2.49 6.07 1.64
C PHE A 111 -3.56 6.86 2.40
N ASP A 112 -4.42 7.64 1.74
CA ASP A 112 -5.51 8.36 2.42
C ASP A 112 -6.51 7.39 3.07
N VAL A 113 -6.84 6.28 2.41
CA VAL A 113 -7.69 5.23 2.99
C VAL A 113 -7.02 4.58 4.19
N GLN A 114 -5.74 4.21 4.08
CA GLN A 114 -4.98 3.59 5.16
C GLN A 114 -4.86 4.52 6.38
N ILE A 115 -4.57 5.80 6.17
CA ILE A 115 -4.54 6.82 7.23
C ILE A 115 -5.92 6.96 7.88
N THR A 116 -6.99 7.01 7.10
CA THR A 116 -8.36 7.13 7.62
C THR A 116 -8.71 5.96 8.53
N GLN A 117 -8.34 4.74 8.15
CA GLN A 117 -8.55 3.55 8.96
C GLN A 117 -7.73 3.59 10.25
N GLN A 118 -6.43 3.88 10.17
CA GLN A 118 -5.57 3.98 11.36
C GLN A 118 -6.05 5.04 12.34
N LYS A 119 -6.54 6.19 11.85
CA LYS A 119 -7.13 7.23 12.70
C LYS A 119 -8.38 6.72 13.42
N ALA A 120 -9.27 6.00 12.75
CA ALA A 120 -10.46 5.44 13.37
C ALA A 120 -10.12 4.43 14.47
N GLU A 121 -9.14 3.56 14.23
CA GLU A 121 -8.65 2.58 15.20
C GLU A 121 -8.04 3.26 16.43
N LYS A 122 -7.11 4.21 16.23
CA LYS A 122 -6.46 4.95 17.32
C LYS A 122 -7.44 5.83 18.09
N MET A 123 -8.43 6.44 17.43
CA MET A 123 -9.49 7.18 18.09
C MET A 123 -10.34 6.27 19.00
N GLY A 124 -10.68 5.08 18.53
CA GLY A 124 -11.37 4.08 19.34
C GLY A 124 -10.55 3.64 20.56
N GLN A 125 -9.24 3.48 20.41
CA GLN A 125 -8.32 3.19 21.52
C GLN A 125 -8.27 4.35 22.52
N LEU A 126 -8.16 5.58 22.03
CA LEU A 126 -8.12 6.79 22.86
C LEU A 126 -9.38 6.94 23.71
N GLN A 127 -10.57 6.71 23.12
CA GLN A 127 -11.85 6.78 23.83
C GLN A 127 -11.98 5.78 24.99
N ARG A 128 -11.24 4.66 24.94
CA ARG A 128 -11.23 3.63 25.99
C ARG A 128 -10.08 3.78 26.99
N THR A 129 -9.15 4.71 26.74
CA THR A 129 -7.99 4.95 27.59
C THR A 129 -8.35 6.00 28.64
N ASP A 130 -8.26 5.65 29.92
CA ASP A 130 -8.44 6.62 31.00
C ASP A 130 -7.15 7.46 31.16
N PRO A 131 -7.18 8.78 30.92
CA PRO A 131 -6.01 9.65 31.02
C PRO A 131 -5.43 9.75 32.44
N ALA A 132 -6.20 9.44 33.49
CA ALA A 132 -5.71 9.41 34.86
C ALA A 132 -5.02 8.08 35.21
N ALA A 133 -5.48 6.98 34.62
CA ALA A 133 -4.94 5.65 34.85
C ALA A 133 -3.70 5.36 33.98
N ASP A 134 -3.68 5.83 32.72
CA ASP A 134 -2.54 5.67 31.81
C ASP A 134 -2.27 6.96 30.99
N PRO A 135 -1.62 7.95 31.62
CA PRO A 135 -1.29 9.23 30.97
C PRO A 135 -0.35 9.06 29.77
N GLU A 136 0.56 8.08 29.82
CA GLU A 136 1.56 7.86 28.77
C GLU A 136 0.92 7.31 27.50
N ALA A 137 0.04 6.31 27.61
CA ALA A 137 -0.71 5.80 26.46
C ALA A 137 -1.62 6.87 25.85
N PHE A 138 -2.30 7.65 26.70
CA PHE A 138 -3.14 8.75 26.23
C PHE A 138 -2.34 9.79 25.42
N GLN A 139 -1.17 10.21 25.91
CA GLN A 139 -0.30 11.15 25.19
C GLN A 139 0.26 10.56 23.90
N ARG A 140 0.67 9.27 23.91
CA ARG A 140 1.17 8.58 22.72
C ARG A 140 0.11 8.52 21.62
N LEU A 141 -1.12 8.11 21.94
CA LEU A 141 -2.23 8.04 20.99
C LEU A 141 -2.56 9.41 20.38
N ASN A 142 -2.54 10.48 21.18
CA ASN A 142 -2.72 11.84 20.65
C ASN A 142 -1.62 12.26 19.67
N ARG A 143 -0.35 11.96 19.97
CA ARG A 143 0.77 12.24 19.05
C ARG A 143 0.61 11.49 17.73
N GLU A 144 0.35 10.18 17.79
CA GLU A 144 0.14 9.36 16.59
C GLU A 144 -1.05 9.85 15.75
N LEU A 145 -2.13 10.31 16.38
CA LEU A 145 -3.28 10.92 15.68
C LEU A 145 -2.92 12.24 14.97
N MET A 146 -2.07 13.06 15.59
CA MET A 146 -1.56 14.30 14.97
C MET A 146 -0.63 14.00 13.81
N GLU A 147 0.27 13.02 13.96
CA GLU A 147 1.19 12.57 12.90
C GLU A 147 0.41 12.07 11.67
N LEU A 148 -0.62 11.25 11.87
CA LEU A 148 -1.49 10.79 10.80
C LEU A 148 -2.22 11.95 10.08
N GLU A 149 -2.63 12.98 10.82
CA GLU A 149 -3.24 14.18 10.22
C GLU A 149 -2.23 14.99 9.39
N MET A 150 -0.98 15.11 9.85
CA MET A 150 0.09 15.76 9.10
C MET A 150 0.41 15.00 7.81
N GLN A 151 0.55 13.67 7.89
CA GLN A 151 0.77 12.81 6.72
C GLN A 151 -0.35 12.97 5.70
N ARG A 152 -1.62 12.99 6.14
CA ARG A 152 -2.77 13.17 5.25
C ARG A 152 -2.77 14.51 4.51
N ARG A 153 -2.30 15.57 5.16
CA ARG A 153 -2.18 16.91 4.54
C ARG A 153 -1.06 16.96 3.52
N ALA A 154 0.05 16.26 3.78
CA ALA A 154 1.15 16.14 2.84
C ALA A 154 0.68 15.53 1.50
N LEU A 155 -0.12 14.45 1.55
CA LEU A 155 -0.68 13.79 0.36
C LEU A 155 -1.52 14.70 -0.56
N ARG A 156 -2.03 15.82 -0.06
CA ARG A 156 -2.85 16.78 -0.83
C ARG A 156 -2.04 17.93 -1.43
N THR A 157 -0.81 18.11 -0.95
CA THR A 157 0.08 19.21 -1.32
C THR A 157 1.10 18.76 -2.38
N GLU A 158 1.27 17.44 -2.53
CA GLU A 158 2.07 16.76 -3.57
C GLU A 158 1.30 16.60 -4.90
#